data_AF-A0A2I1GR78-F1
#
_entry.id   AF-A0A2I1GR78-F1
#
_cell.length_a   1.000
_cell.length_b   1.000
_cell.length_c   1.000
_cell.angle_alpha   90.00
_cell.angle_beta   90.00
_cell.angle_gamma   90.00
#
_symmetry.space_group_name_H-M   'P 1'
#
loop_
_entity.id
_entity.type
_entity.pdbx_description
1 polymer ?
#
loop_
_entity_poly.entity_id
_entity_poly.type
_entity_poly.pdbx_seq_one_letter_code
_entity_poly.pdbx_strand_id
1 'polypeptide(L)'
;MEIVGNFYNEFNQFKSRNVLVNNTLDTKKTILNEIFQDSNEEEGIWIKRAEETKDVSDHLINLFEQKDKIMNNTFTLTENVLKLLQRKEIFRFRDKVSDFNDEVEKRLGHDTWKEIVCIYNRRVNTGKDFKSEDYEYLTKLEEVLNKVNITKVEFELLFRMKRTSNCEFHQDRKKRTLDQELDSLEVSFPNELKDLKIPLKKLLLALKKWWD
;
A
#
# COMPACT_ATOMS: atom_id res chain seq x y z
N MET A 1 -7.90 9.64 -4.04
CA MET A 1 -7.25 9.00 -2.88
C MET A 1 -7.96 9.31 -1.55
N GLU A 2 -8.74 10.41 -1.40
CA GLU A 2 -9.67 10.62 -0.25
C GLU A 2 -10.57 9.39 0.02
N ILE A 3 -11.10 8.77 -1.03
CA ILE A 3 -11.95 7.58 -0.95
C ILE A 3 -11.25 6.42 -0.20
N VAL A 4 -9.96 6.17 -0.49
CA VAL A 4 -9.24 5.07 0.16
C VAL A 4 -8.90 5.41 1.62
N GLY A 5 -8.64 6.69 1.92
CA GLY A 5 -8.47 7.17 3.29
C GLY A 5 -9.72 6.95 4.16
N ASN A 6 -10.90 7.27 3.62
CA ASN A 6 -12.17 7.03 4.31
C ASN A 6 -12.40 5.54 4.60
N PHE A 7 -12.12 4.66 3.62
CA PHE A 7 -12.22 3.22 3.85
C PHE A 7 -11.26 2.70 4.93
N TYR A 8 -10.06 3.26 5.05
CA TYR A 8 -9.16 2.92 6.16
C TYR A 8 -9.71 3.31 7.52
N ASN A 9 -10.34 4.49 7.62
CA ASN A 9 -10.94 4.95 8.87
C ASN A 9 -12.09 4.04 9.28
N GLU A 10 -13.01 3.72 8.38
CA GLU A 10 -14.12 2.79 8.64
C GLU A 10 -13.61 1.39 9.00
N PHE A 11 -12.63 0.88 8.25
CA PHE A 11 -11.98 -0.40 8.52
C PHE A 11 -11.40 -0.47 9.95
N ASN A 12 -10.68 0.58 10.37
CA ASN A 12 -10.11 0.64 11.72
C ASN A 12 -11.20 0.69 12.80
N GLN A 13 -12.31 1.40 12.56
CA GLN A 13 -13.45 1.39 13.49
C GLN A 13 -14.06 -0.01 13.63
N PHE A 14 -14.23 -0.74 12.53
CA PHE A 14 -14.73 -2.12 12.59
C PHE A 14 -13.77 -3.06 13.33
N LYS A 15 -12.47 -2.91 13.11
CA LYS A 15 -11.44 -3.69 13.82
C LYS A 15 -11.50 -3.44 15.33
N SER A 16 -11.58 -2.17 15.74
CA SER A 16 -11.72 -1.79 17.16
C SER A 16 -13.01 -2.34 17.79
N ARG A 17 -14.13 -2.28 17.07
CA ARG A 17 -15.41 -2.88 17.53
C ARG A 17 -15.30 -4.40 17.68
N ASN A 18 -14.63 -5.09 16.75
CA ASN A 18 -14.43 -6.54 16.84
C ASN A 18 -13.63 -6.93 18.09
N VAL A 19 -12.55 -6.19 18.40
CA VAL A 19 -11.77 -6.41 19.62
C VAL A 19 -12.62 -6.27 20.88
N LEU A 20 -13.49 -5.25 20.94
CA LEU A 20 -14.39 -5.07 22.08
C LEU A 20 -15.39 -6.22 22.24
N VAL A 21 -15.93 -6.73 21.13
CA VAL A 21 -16.83 -7.89 21.12
C VAL A 21 -16.11 -9.14 21.60
N ASN A 22 -14.89 -9.39 21.12
CA ASN A 22 -14.09 -10.55 21.53
C ASN A 22 -13.75 -10.52 23.02
N ASN A 23 -13.29 -9.39 23.55
CA ASN A 23 -13.02 -9.25 24.99
C ASN A 23 -14.27 -9.53 25.85
N THR A 24 -15.44 -9.11 25.35
CA THR A 24 -16.72 -9.37 26.04
C THR A 24 -17.06 -10.87 26.00
N LEU A 25 -16.85 -11.53 24.85
CA LEU A 25 -17.07 -12.96 24.69
C LEU A 25 -16.12 -13.79 25.56
N ASP A 26 -14.85 -13.43 25.63
CA ASP A 26 -13.85 -14.08 26.49
C ASP A 26 -14.27 -14.02 27.96
N THR A 27 -14.72 -12.84 28.41
CA THR A 27 -15.25 -12.67 29.77
C THR A 27 -16.45 -13.58 30.05
N LYS A 28 -17.39 -13.66 29.10
CA LYS A 28 -18.56 -14.54 29.23
C LYS A 28 -18.20 -16.02 29.22
N LYS A 29 -17.20 -16.42 28.43
CA LYS A 29 -16.67 -17.79 28.39
C LYS A 29 -16.07 -18.19 29.74
N THR A 30 -15.32 -17.29 30.38
CA THR A 30 -14.78 -17.52 31.73
C THR A 30 -15.90 -17.72 32.76
N ILE A 31 -16.90 -16.82 32.81
CA ILE A 31 -18.04 -16.94 33.73
C ILE A 31 -18.78 -18.26 33.54
N LEU A 32 -19.00 -18.66 32.29
CA LEU A 32 -19.68 -19.92 31.98
C LEU A 32 -18.90 -21.14 32.48
N ASN A 33 -17.58 -21.14 32.30
CA ASN A 33 -16.71 -22.21 32.80
C ASN A 33 -16.73 -22.29 34.34
N GLU A 34 -16.76 -21.15 35.04
CA GLU A 34 -16.88 -21.09 36.50
C GLU A 34 -18.22 -21.69 36.98
N ILE A 35 -19.34 -21.33 36.35
CA ILE A 35 -20.67 -21.86 36.69
C ILE A 35 -20.71 -23.40 36.59
N PHE A 36 -20.11 -23.97 35.55
CA PHE A 36 -20.08 -25.43 35.37
C PHE A 36 -19.03 -26.14 36.25
N GLN A 37 -18.09 -25.42 36.85
CA GLN A 37 -17.15 -25.99 37.83
C GLN A 37 -17.75 -26.05 39.24
N ASP A 38 -18.62 -25.10 39.60
CA ASP A 38 -19.24 -25.02 40.94
C ASP A 38 -20.51 -25.88 41.10
N SER A 39 -21.02 -26.49 40.04
CA SER A 39 -22.24 -27.31 40.09
C SER A 39 -22.00 -28.70 40.67
N ASN A 40 -22.07 -28.86 42.00
CA ASN A 40 -22.25 -30.14 42.68
C ASN A 40 -23.75 -30.41 42.86
N GLU A 41 -24.38 -31.26 42.05
CA GLU A 41 -25.81 -31.60 42.23
C GLU A 41 -26.14 -33.10 42.07
N GLU A 42 -27.03 -33.57 42.96
CA GLU A 42 -27.30 -34.97 43.33
C GLU A 42 -28.61 -35.57 42.75
N GLU A 43 -29.17 -35.07 41.62
CA GLU A 43 -30.41 -35.63 41.05
C GLU A 43 -30.34 -35.84 39.52
N GLY A 44 -30.69 -37.05 39.05
CA GLY A 44 -30.48 -37.50 37.65
C GLY A 44 -31.15 -36.66 36.55
N ILE A 45 -32.24 -35.94 36.84
CA ILE A 45 -32.90 -35.03 35.88
C ILE A 45 -32.11 -33.73 35.73
N TRP A 46 -31.55 -33.21 36.82
CA TRP A 46 -30.70 -32.02 36.82
C TRP A 46 -29.37 -32.28 36.11
N ILE A 47 -28.77 -33.45 36.34
CA ILE A 47 -27.54 -33.88 35.66
C ILE A 47 -27.71 -33.86 34.13
N LYS A 48 -28.78 -34.48 33.60
CA LYS A 48 -29.01 -34.53 32.14
C LYS A 48 -29.20 -33.13 31.54
N ARG A 49 -29.94 -32.25 32.21
CA ARG A 49 -30.17 -30.87 31.73
C ARG A 49 -28.90 -30.03 31.78
N ALA A 50 -28.07 -30.22 32.80
CA ALA A 50 -26.76 -29.59 32.92
C ALA A 50 -25.81 -30.04 31.80
N GLU A 51 -25.77 -31.33 31.49
CA GLU A 51 -25.00 -31.89 30.37
C GLU A 51 -25.44 -31.32 29.02
N GLU A 52 -26.75 -31.28 28.73
CA GLU A 52 -27.30 -30.69 27.51
C GLU A 52 -26.96 -29.19 27.41
N THR A 53 -27.00 -28.45 28.53
CA THR A 53 -26.67 -27.02 28.56
C THR A 53 -25.17 -26.80 28.32
N LYS A 54 -24.32 -27.67 28.85
CA LYS A 54 -22.87 -27.64 28.62
C LYS A 54 -22.51 -27.95 27.17
N ASP A 55 -23.11 -28.97 26.57
CA ASP A 55 -22.90 -29.31 25.15
C ASP A 55 -23.28 -28.16 24.21
N VAL A 56 -24.45 -27.54 24.43
CA VAL A 56 -24.88 -26.34 23.69
C VAL A 56 -23.90 -25.19 23.89
N SER A 57 -23.40 -25.01 25.10
CA SER A 57 -22.42 -23.97 25.44
C SER A 57 -21.09 -24.18 24.71
N ASP A 58 -20.55 -25.39 24.73
CA ASP A 58 -19.33 -25.78 24.03
C ASP A 58 -19.47 -25.59 22.51
N HIS A 59 -20.62 -25.97 21.96
CA HIS A 59 -20.93 -25.75 20.55
C HIS A 59 -20.94 -24.25 20.18
N LEU A 60 -21.58 -23.42 21.01
CA LEU A 60 -21.61 -21.97 20.82
C LEU A 60 -20.20 -21.36 20.90
N ILE A 61 -19.38 -21.78 21.87
CA ILE A 61 -17.99 -21.34 22.00
C ILE A 61 -17.20 -21.64 20.72
N ASN A 62 -17.29 -22.88 20.21
CA ASN A 62 -16.61 -23.27 18.98
C ASN A 62 -17.08 -22.44 17.76
N LEU A 63 -18.39 -22.19 17.64
CA LEU A 63 -18.92 -21.31 16.58
C LEU A 63 -18.37 -19.88 16.68
N PHE A 64 -18.22 -19.33 17.89
CA PHE A 64 -17.62 -18.01 18.09
C PHE A 64 -16.14 -17.98 17.74
N GLU A 65 -15.37 -19.01 18.12
CA GLU A 65 -13.95 -19.13 17.76
C GLU A 65 -13.74 -19.22 16.24
N GLN A 66 -14.59 -20.00 15.55
CA GLN A 66 -14.57 -20.10 14.10
C GLN A 66 -14.92 -18.76 13.45
N LYS A 67 -15.96 -18.07 13.96
CA LYS A 67 -16.35 -16.74 13.49
C LYS A 67 -15.21 -15.72 13.67
N ASP A 68 -14.54 -15.72 14.81
CA ASP A 68 -13.42 -14.81 15.07
C ASP A 68 -12.27 -15.07 14.10
N LYS A 69 -11.93 -16.34 13.85
CA LYS A 69 -10.92 -16.71 12.85
C LYS A 69 -11.29 -16.20 11.45
N ILE A 70 -12.54 -16.38 11.02
CA ILE A 70 -13.03 -15.88 9.72
C ILE A 70 -12.95 -14.34 9.67
N MET A 71 -13.34 -13.67 10.76
CA MET A 71 -13.33 -12.22 10.85
C MET A 71 -11.90 -11.66 10.77
N ASN A 72 -10.97 -12.22 11.53
CA ASN A 72 -9.56 -11.84 11.51
C ASN A 72 -8.93 -12.04 10.12
N ASN A 73 -9.20 -13.18 9.47
CA ASN A 73 -8.77 -13.42 8.09
C ASN A 73 -9.36 -12.38 7.12
N THR A 74 -10.64 -12.04 7.28
CA THR A 74 -11.31 -11.02 6.46
C THR A 74 -10.70 -9.65 6.67
N PHE A 75 -10.37 -9.27 7.91
CA PHE A 75 -9.67 -8.03 8.20
C PHE A 75 -8.28 -8.01 7.54
N THR A 76 -7.49 -9.08 7.65
CA THR A 76 -6.18 -9.16 7.00
C THR A 76 -6.28 -9.03 5.48
N LEU A 77 -7.23 -9.73 4.85
CA LEU A 77 -7.45 -9.62 3.40
C LEU A 77 -7.86 -8.20 3.00
N THR A 78 -8.79 -7.59 3.74
CA THR A 78 -9.25 -6.22 3.47
C THR A 78 -8.12 -5.20 3.64
N GLU A 79 -7.29 -5.33 4.68
CA GLU A 79 -6.13 -4.47 4.86
C GLU A 79 -5.14 -4.58 3.70
N ASN A 80 -4.89 -5.80 3.21
CA ASN A 80 -4.04 -6.05 2.04
C ASN A 80 -4.63 -5.43 0.77
N VAL A 81 -5.94 -5.56 0.54
CA VAL A 81 -6.64 -4.92 -0.59
C VAL A 81 -6.54 -3.41 -0.51
N LEU A 82 -6.76 -2.80 0.66
CA LEU A 82 -6.63 -1.36 0.85
C LEU A 82 -5.20 -0.87 0.58
N LYS A 83 -4.17 -1.59 1.03
CA LYS A 83 -2.75 -1.31 0.71
C LYS A 83 -2.51 -1.35 -0.79
N LEU A 84 -3.05 -2.36 -1.49
CA LEU A 84 -2.93 -2.49 -2.95
C LEU A 84 -3.63 -1.34 -3.68
N LEU A 85 -4.81 -0.92 -3.24
CA LEU A 85 -5.54 0.21 -3.82
C LEU A 85 -4.79 1.53 -3.64
N GLN A 86 -4.21 1.79 -2.47
CA GLN A 86 -3.36 2.97 -2.26
C GLN A 86 -2.14 2.98 -3.18
N ARG A 87 -1.45 1.84 -3.31
CA ARG A 87 -0.31 1.70 -4.23
C ARG A 87 -0.72 1.93 -5.68
N LYS A 88 -1.88 1.38 -6.10
CA LYS A 88 -2.43 1.58 -7.45
C LYS A 88 -2.68 3.06 -7.75
N GLU A 89 -3.24 3.81 -6.80
CA GLU A 89 -3.46 5.25 -6.95
C GLU A 89 -2.15 6.04 -7.15
N ILE A 90 -1.03 5.57 -6.57
CA ILE A 90 0.29 6.20 -6.77
C ILE A 90 0.90 5.76 -8.10
N PHE A 91 0.82 4.48 -8.42
CA PHE A 91 1.39 3.96 -9.67
C PHE A 91 0.70 4.48 -10.93
N ARG A 92 -0.47 5.13 -10.83
CA ARG A 92 -1.07 5.87 -11.95
C ARG A 92 -0.13 6.95 -12.52
N PHE A 93 0.75 7.53 -11.70
CA PHE A 93 1.71 8.54 -12.16
C PHE A 93 2.82 7.94 -13.05
N ARG A 94 2.88 6.61 -13.22
CA ARG A 94 3.82 5.93 -14.12
C ARG A 94 3.81 6.51 -15.54
N ASP A 95 2.63 6.85 -16.05
CA ASP A 95 2.52 7.40 -17.40
C ASP A 95 3.15 8.81 -17.45
N LYS A 96 3.01 9.61 -16.39
CA LYS A 96 3.72 10.90 -16.25
C LYS A 96 5.22 10.74 -16.09
N VAL A 97 5.69 9.67 -15.44
CA VAL A 97 7.11 9.31 -15.46
C VAL A 97 7.59 8.96 -16.87
N SER A 98 6.75 8.33 -17.69
CA SER A 98 7.08 8.05 -19.08
C SER A 98 7.15 9.32 -19.91
N ASP A 99 6.13 10.18 -19.82
CA ASP A 99 6.11 11.50 -20.47
C ASP A 99 7.36 12.32 -20.12
N PHE A 100 7.76 12.32 -18.84
CA PHE A 100 8.96 13.02 -18.37
C PHE A 100 10.25 12.42 -18.92
N ASN A 101 10.36 11.10 -18.94
CA ASN A 101 11.53 10.42 -19.50
C ASN A 101 11.70 10.71 -20.99
N ASP A 102 10.60 10.79 -21.75
CA ASP A 102 10.63 11.14 -23.17
C ASP A 102 11.15 12.58 -23.37
N GLU A 103 10.76 13.51 -22.49
CA GLU A 103 11.30 14.89 -22.50
C GLU A 103 12.77 14.97 -22.11
N VAL A 104 13.23 14.14 -21.17
CA VAL A 104 14.65 14.01 -20.81
C VAL A 104 15.45 13.44 -21.99
N GLU A 105 14.93 12.40 -22.65
CA GLU A 105 15.54 11.81 -23.85
C GLU A 105 15.70 12.84 -24.96
N LYS A 106 14.66 13.62 -25.28
CA LYS A 106 14.74 14.69 -26.29
C LYS A 106 15.85 15.70 -26.02
N ARG A 107 16.13 16.00 -24.75
CA ARG A 107 17.15 16.99 -24.33
C ARG A 107 18.56 16.42 -24.30
N LEU A 108 18.72 15.12 -24.12
CA LEU A 108 20.01 14.43 -24.06
C LEU A 108 20.44 13.84 -25.42
N GLY A 109 19.46 13.53 -26.28
CA GLY A 109 19.65 12.71 -27.46
C GLY A 109 19.54 11.21 -27.16
N HIS A 110 19.07 10.46 -28.16
CA HIS A 110 18.72 9.05 -28.04
C HIS A 110 19.87 8.17 -27.51
N ASP A 111 21.08 8.33 -28.05
CA ASP A 111 22.22 7.50 -27.67
C ASP A 111 22.63 7.70 -26.20
N THR A 112 22.68 8.96 -25.75
CA THR A 112 22.99 9.29 -24.35
C THR A 112 21.92 8.75 -23.42
N TRP A 113 20.65 8.88 -23.78
CA TRP A 113 19.53 8.34 -23.01
C TRP A 113 19.60 6.82 -22.87
N LYS A 114 19.88 6.12 -23.97
CA LYS A 114 20.01 4.65 -23.98
C LYS A 114 21.06 4.17 -22.99
N GLU A 115 22.21 4.83 -22.94
CA GLU A 115 23.28 4.51 -21.97
C GLU A 115 22.84 4.78 -20.53
N ILE A 116 22.17 5.91 -20.25
CA ILE A 116 21.60 6.20 -18.93
C ILE A 116 20.63 5.11 -18.49
N VAL A 117 19.73 4.68 -19.38
CA VAL A 117 18.78 3.61 -19.10
C VAL A 117 19.51 2.30 -18.78
N CYS A 118 20.57 1.97 -19.52
CA CYS A 118 21.43 0.80 -19.24
C CYS A 118 22.09 0.89 -17.85
N ILE A 119 22.67 2.04 -17.52
CA ILE A 119 23.32 2.31 -16.23
C ILE A 119 22.35 2.11 -15.07
N TYR A 120 21.18 2.76 -15.12
CA TYR A 120 20.16 2.64 -14.07
C TYR A 120 19.57 1.23 -14.00
N ASN A 121 19.31 0.57 -15.14
CA ASN A 121 18.87 -0.84 -15.13
C ASN A 121 19.89 -1.75 -14.45
N ARG A 122 21.18 -1.57 -14.72
CA ARG A 122 22.24 -2.34 -14.07
C ARG A 122 22.23 -2.11 -12.55
N ARG A 123 22.18 -0.86 -12.11
CA ARG A 123 22.12 -0.49 -10.69
C ARG A 123 20.90 -1.07 -10.00
N VAL A 124 19.72 -0.97 -10.62
CA VAL A 124 18.46 -1.48 -10.06
C VAL A 124 18.46 -3.00 -9.96
N ASN A 125 18.95 -3.72 -10.98
CA ASN A 125 18.90 -5.18 -11.02
C ASN A 125 20.01 -5.87 -10.21
N THR A 126 21.16 -5.21 -10.03
CA THR A 126 22.33 -5.83 -9.38
C THR A 126 22.70 -5.20 -8.05
N GLY A 127 22.14 -4.04 -7.71
CA GLY A 127 22.52 -3.27 -6.53
C GLY A 127 23.95 -2.70 -6.58
N LYS A 128 24.66 -2.85 -7.69
CA LYS A 128 26.04 -2.36 -7.85
C LYS A 128 26.06 -0.85 -8.07
N ASP A 129 27.08 -0.22 -7.52
CA ASP A 129 27.36 1.20 -7.71
C ASP A 129 27.73 1.54 -9.15
N PHE A 130 27.71 2.85 -9.44
CA PHE A 130 28.13 3.38 -10.73
C PHE A 130 29.63 3.19 -10.94
N LYS A 131 30.00 2.84 -12.17
CA LYS A 131 31.39 2.72 -12.60
C LYS A 131 31.92 4.07 -13.07
N SER A 132 33.25 4.20 -13.16
CA SER A 132 33.93 5.39 -13.70
C SER A 132 33.43 5.78 -15.09
N GLU A 133 33.23 4.80 -15.98
CA GLU A 133 32.70 4.99 -17.35
C GLU A 133 31.28 5.55 -17.39
N ASP A 134 30.47 5.36 -16.34
CA ASP A 134 29.09 5.85 -16.31
C ASP A 134 29.02 7.37 -16.10
N TYR A 135 30.03 7.96 -15.46
CA TYR A 135 29.97 9.34 -14.97
C TYR A 135 29.87 10.38 -16.09
N GLU A 136 30.33 10.08 -17.30
CA GLU A 136 30.13 10.96 -18.45
C GLU A 136 28.62 11.14 -18.73
N TYR A 137 27.87 10.04 -18.77
CA TYR A 137 26.42 10.06 -19.02
C TYR A 137 25.63 10.60 -17.83
N LEU A 138 26.05 10.27 -16.60
CA LEU A 138 25.40 10.75 -15.38
C LEU A 138 25.58 12.26 -15.19
N THR A 139 26.71 12.83 -15.61
CA THR A 139 26.93 14.28 -15.61
C THR A 139 25.99 14.97 -16.59
N LYS A 140 25.88 14.46 -17.83
CA LYS A 140 24.93 14.98 -18.82
C LYS A 140 23.47 14.92 -18.32
N LEU A 141 23.09 13.81 -17.69
CA LEU A 141 21.77 13.67 -17.06
C LEU A 141 21.56 14.75 -15.99
N GLU A 142 22.53 14.93 -15.09
CA GLU A 142 22.47 15.89 -13.99
C GLU A 142 22.27 17.32 -14.49
N GLU A 143 22.95 17.72 -15.57
CA GLU A 143 22.75 19.04 -16.20
C GLU A 143 21.31 19.25 -16.66
N VAL A 144 20.66 18.23 -17.24
CA VAL A 144 19.25 18.32 -17.67
C VAL A 144 18.32 18.37 -16.47
N LEU A 145 18.52 17.51 -15.46
CA LEU A 145 17.66 17.45 -14.29
C LEU A 145 17.77 18.71 -13.41
N ASN A 146 18.95 19.32 -13.31
CA ASN A 146 19.18 20.56 -12.57
C ASN A 146 18.33 21.73 -13.11
N LYS A 147 18.02 21.77 -14.41
CA LYS A 147 17.14 22.79 -15.02
C LYS A 147 15.70 22.75 -14.49
N VAL A 148 15.31 21.64 -13.87
CA VAL A 148 13.98 21.41 -13.28
C VAL A 148 14.06 21.00 -11.81
N ASN A 149 15.20 21.24 -11.16
CA ASN A 149 15.43 21.00 -9.73
C ASN A 149 15.17 19.55 -9.29
N ILE A 150 15.47 18.58 -10.14
CA ILE A 150 15.41 17.15 -9.82
C ILE A 150 16.84 16.65 -9.61
N THR A 151 17.08 15.92 -8.53
CA THR A 151 18.38 15.29 -8.28
C THR A 151 18.46 13.91 -8.92
N LYS A 152 19.67 13.37 -9.12
CA LYS A 152 19.87 11.99 -9.60
C LYS A 152 19.23 10.93 -8.69
N VAL A 153 19.15 11.19 -7.38
CA VAL A 153 18.50 10.30 -6.40
C VAL A 153 16.98 10.31 -6.59
N GLU A 154 16.39 11.50 -6.73
CA GLU A 154 14.95 11.62 -7.01
C GLU A 154 14.58 11.00 -8.37
N PHE A 155 15.43 11.20 -9.38
CA PHE A 155 15.28 10.54 -10.68
C PHE A 155 15.35 9.00 -10.56
N GLU A 156 16.29 8.47 -9.77
CA GLU A 156 16.38 7.02 -9.52
C GLU A 156 15.09 6.47 -8.89
N LEU A 157 14.49 7.21 -7.95
CA LEU A 157 13.22 6.81 -7.33
C LEU A 157 12.09 6.74 -8.36
N LEU A 158 11.98 7.73 -9.25
CA LEU A 158 11.01 7.73 -10.35
C LEU A 158 11.26 6.59 -11.34
N PHE A 159 12.52 6.34 -11.68
CA PHE A 159 12.93 5.24 -12.55
C PHE A 159 12.53 3.88 -11.96
N ARG A 160 12.81 3.66 -10.67
CA ARG A 160 12.41 2.44 -9.92
C ARG A 160 10.89 2.31 -9.87
N MET A 161 10.17 3.38 -9.56
CA MET A 161 8.71 3.40 -9.53
C MET A 161 8.10 2.93 -10.85
N LYS A 162 8.59 3.44 -11.99
CA LYS A 162 8.12 3.02 -13.33
C LYS A 162 8.34 1.53 -13.58
N ARG A 163 9.44 0.97 -13.08
CA ARG A 163 9.79 -0.47 -13.22
C ARG A 163 8.95 -1.36 -12.30
N THR A 164 8.68 -0.93 -11.08
CA THR A 164 7.86 -1.67 -10.10
C THR A 164 6.37 -1.66 -10.45
N SER A 165 5.91 -0.64 -11.17
CA SER A 165 4.55 -0.59 -11.66
C SER A 165 4.35 -1.63 -12.78
N ASN A 166 3.95 -2.85 -12.40
CA ASN A 166 3.45 -3.87 -13.32
C ASN A 166 2.36 -3.30 -14.25
N CYS A 167 2.23 -3.90 -15.44
CA CYS A 167 1.17 -3.57 -16.41
C CYS A 167 -0.26 -3.77 -15.84
N GLU A 168 -0.41 -4.38 -14.66
CA GLU A 168 -1.71 -4.59 -13.98
C GLU A 168 -2.36 -3.30 -13.46
N PHE A 169 -1.63 -2.17 -13.47
CA PHE A 169 -2.10 -0.89 -12.96
C PHE A 169 -2.44 0.13 -14.05
N HIS A 170 -2.70 -0.31 -15.28
CA HIS A 170 -3.32 0.54 -16.30
C HIS A 170 -4.75 0.91 -15.85
N GLN A 171 -4.92 2.10 -15.26
CA GLN A 171 -6.25 2.68 -15.08
C GLN A 171 -6.72 3.31 -16.40
N ASP A 172 -8.03 3.34 -16.59
CA ASP A 172 -8.65 4.08 -17.68
C ASP A 172 -8.10 5.50 -17.71
N ARG A 173 -7.61 5.90 -18.89
CA ARG A 173 -7.00 7.20 -19.16
C ARG A 173 -8.05 8.31 -19.12
N LYS A 174 -8.73 8.52 -18.00
CA LYS A 174 -9.35 9.83 -17.77
C LYS A 174 -8.20 10.83 -17.73
N LYS A 175 -8.01 11.52 -18.86
CA LYS A 175 -6.96 12.51 -19.05
C LYS A 175 -7.13 13.60 -17.99
N ARG A 176 -6.32 13.53 -16.94
CA ARG A 176 -6.18 14.62 -15.98
C ARG A 176 -5.18 15.63 -16.51
N THR A 177 -5.43 16.90 -16.25
CA THR A 177 -4.45 17.96 -16.50
C THR A 177 -3.30 17.86 -15.51
N LEU A 178 -2.16 18.49 -15.81
CA LEU A 178 -1.03 18.53 -14.87
C LEU A 178 -1.41 19.17 -13.53
N ASP A 179 -2.29 20.18 -13.54
CA ASP A 179 -2.79 20.82 -12.32
C ASP A 179 -3.65 19.86 -11.48
N GLN A 180 -4.55 19.10 -12.12
CA GLN A 180 -5.34 18.07 -11.42
C GLN A 180 -4.46 16.94 -10.85
N GLU A 181 -3.36 16.61 -11.52
CA GLU A 181 -2.39 15.64 -11.02
C GLU A 181 -1.63 16.19 -9.80
N LEU A 182 -1.24 17.47 -9.84
CA LEU A 182 -0.59 18.16 -8.72
C LEU A 182 -1.49 18.22 -7.47
N ASP A 183 -2.75 18.62 -7.62
CA ASP A 183 -3.71 18.65 -6.52
C ASP A 183 -3.89 17.26 -5.91
N SER A 184 -3.83 16.22 -6.75
CA SER A 184 -3.99 14.85 -6.29
C SER A 184 -2.80 14.31 -5.48
N LEU A 185 -1.64 14.99 -5.53
CA LEU A 185 -0.48 14.68 -4.68
C LEU A 185 -0.63 15.20 -3.25
N GLU A 186 -1.61 16.06 -2.95
CA GLU A 186 -1.80 16.58 -1.59
C GLU A 186 -2.14 15.49 -0.57
N VAL A 187 -2.64 14.34 -1.04
CA VAL A 187 -2.99 13.20 -0.20
C VAL A 187 -1.76 12.53 0.44
N SER A 188 -1.97 11.82 1.54
CA SER A 188 -0.94 11.06 2.24
C SER A 188 -0.49 9.84 1.43
N PHE A 189 0.83 9.66 1.34
CA PHE A 189 1.44 8.48 0.75
C PHE A 189 1.68 7.45 1.87
N PRO A 190 1.55 6.15 1.57
CA PRO A 190 1.95 5.12 2.53
C PRO A 190 3.45 5.22 2.80
N ASN A 191 3.88 4.77 3.98
CA ASN A 191 5.25 4.96 4.47
C ASN A 191 6.31 4.44 3.49
N GLU A 192 6.02 3.36 2.76
CA GLU A 192 6.97 2.77 1.80
C GLU A 192 7.14 3.59 0.52
N LEU A 193 6.22 4.52 0.24
CA LEU A 193 6.19 5.34 -0.98
C LEU A 193 6.28 6.84 -0.69
N LYS A 194 6.39 7.24 0.59
CA LYS A 194 6.42 8.66 1.00
C LYS A 194 7.48 9.48 0.27
N ASP A 195 8.63 8.85 -0.02
CA ASP A 195 9.78 9.50 -0.66
C ASP A 195 9.54 9.79 -2.15
N LEU A 196 8.47 9.25 -2.76
CA LEU A 196 8.08 9.54 -4.14
C LEU A 196 7.29 10.84 -4.28
N LYS A 197 6.67 11.35 -3.21
CA LYS A 197 5.79 12.52 -3.28
C LYS A 197 6.49 13.76 -3.83
N ILE A 198 7.70 14.05 -3.32
CA ILE A 198 8.49 15.20 -3.75
C ILE A 198 8.98 15.04 -5.20
N PRO A 199 9.63 13.92 -5.58
CA PRO A 199 10.00 13.66 -6.98
C PRO A 199 8.84 13.80 -7.96
N LEU A 200 7.67 13.23 -7.63
CA LEU A 200 6.48 13.32 -8.49
C LEU A 200 6.00 14.75 -8.67
N LYS A 201 5.97 15.55 -7.59
CA LYS A 201 5.60 16.97 -7.66
C LYS A 201 6.55 17.74 -8.58
N LYS A 202 7.87 17.56 -8.39
CA LYS A 202 8.90 18.21 -9.22
C LYS A 202 8.79 17.80 -10.69
N LEU A 203 8.52 16.52 -10.95
CA LEU A 203 8.30 15.99 -12.28
C LEU A 203 7.10 16.63 -12.98
N LEU A 204 5.96 16.78 -12.29
CA LEU A 204 4.78 17.41 -12.89
C LEU A 204 5.03 18.89 -13.20
N LEU A 205 5.74 19.59 -12.33
CA LEU A 205 6.17 20.97 -12.57
C LEU A 205 7.17 21.07 -13.73
N ALA A 206 8.07 20.09 -13.86
CA ALA A 206 9.01 20.01 -14.98
C ALA A 206 8.28 19.85 -16.32
N LEU A 207 7.31 18.94 -16.38
CA LEU A 207 6.45 18.76 -17.56
C LEU A 207 5.71 20.04 -17.91
N LYS A 208 5.14 20.74 -16.92
CA LYS A 208 4.47 22.02 -17.13
C LYS A 208 5.42 23.04 -17.77
N LYS A 209 6.59 23.24 -17.16
CA LYS A 209 7.65 24.14 -17.69
C LYS A 209 8.13 23.79 -19.10
N TRP A 210 8.09 22.52 -19.50
CA TRP A 210 8.59 22.05 -20.79
C TRP A 210 7.55 22.02 -21.90
N TRP A 211 6.26 22.03 -21.55
CA TRP A 211 5.15 22.00 -22.50
C TRP A 211 4.40 23.33 -22.60
N ASP A 212 4.62 24.24 -21.64
CA ASP A 212 4.30 25.67 -21.78
C ASP A 212 5.17 26.33 -22.86
#